data_AF-A0A956NXC8-F1
#
_entry.id   AF-A0A956NXC8-F1
#
_cell.length_a   1.000
_cell.length_b   1.000
_cell.length_c   1.000
_cell.angle_alpha   90.00
_cell.angle_beta   90.00
_cell.angle_gamma   90.00
#
_symmetry.space_group_name_H-M   'P 1'
#
loop_
_entity.id
_entity.type
_entity.pdbx_description
1 polymer ?
#
loop_
_entity_poly.entity_id
_entity_poly.type
_entity_poly.pdbx_seq_one_letter_code
_entity_poly.pdbx_strand_id
1 'polypeptide(L)'
;MSRDNFTKSTITNLARRVGFLCSNPKCKRHTVGPNAEEEKSTLIGIAAHITAASPGGPRYDNNLNEEQRKHISNGIWLCSNCATLIDKDEDSFSSETLKQWKEQAEMEMRKAILGSLADEKPKNQTPFIEADLIYSNGMRLNRGYSAKNKEKFGGNIIPVGGKPIIFWEVVWNFSFVLHNNSRFPAYNIQIEEVSDVKFNDLTKLPKINNLPPFENIDLRATYEEFIESEHTEADKLMKQKIPESINGLELRISYKDENRNEHQTIVKIEKQELINIK
;
A
#
# COMPACT_ATOMS: atom_id res chain seq x y z
N MET A 1 -23.66 -46.97 -24.49
CA MET A 1 -23.75 -45.52 -24.82
C MET A 1 -22.38 -45.05 -25.28
N SER A 2 -22.32 -44.17 -26.29
CA SER A 2 -21.07 -43.57 -26.76
C SER A 2 -20.49 -42.65 -25.68
N ARG A 3 -19.17 -42.66 -25.50
CA ARG A 3 -18.46 -41.79 -24.56
C ARG A 3 -17.92 -40.59 -25.32
N ASP A 4 -18.25 -39.38 -24.85
CA ASP A 4 -17.87 -38.12 -25.50
C ASP A 4 -16.41 -37.76 -25.23
N ASN A 5 -15.47 -38.53 -25.82
CA ASN A 5 -14.05 -38.33 -25.58
C ASN A 5 -13.50 -37.04 -26.21
N PHE A 6 -12.54 -36.43 -25.53
CA PHE A 6 -11.75 -35.31 -26.06
C PHE A 6 -11.02 -35.66 -27.36
N THR A 7 -10.90 -34.68 -28.26
CA THR A 7 -10.05 -34.81 -29.45
C THR A 7 -8.57 -34.83 -29.05
N LYS A 8 -7.70 -35.39 -29.91
CA LYS A 8 -6.24 -35.36 -29.70
C LYS A 8 -5.69 -33.93 -29.52
N SER A 9 -6.27 -32.96 -30.24
CA SER A 9 -5.90 -31.54 -30.11
C SER A 9 -6.25 -30.99 -28.73
N THR A 10 -7.47 -31.28 -28.23
CA THR A 10 -7.91 -30.89 -26.89
C THR A 10 -7.00 -31.47 -25.80
N ILE A 11 -6.68 -32.76 -25.89
CA ILE A 11 -5.78 -33.45 -24.94
C ILE A 11 -4.40 -32.79 -24.94
N THR A 12 -3.81 -32.55 -26.13
CA THR A 12 -2.50 -31.92 -26.27
C THR A 12 -2.49 -30.50 -25.70
N ASN A 13 -3.55 -29.72 -25.96
CA ASN A 13 -3.64 -28.35 -25.45
C ASN A 13 -3.82 -28.33 -23.93
N LEU A 14 -4.61 -29.22 -23.35
CA LEU A 14 -4.74 -29.35 -21.89
C LEU A 14 -3.38 -29.60 -21.23
N ALA A 15 -2.58 -30.51 -21.78
CA ALA A 15 -1.26 -30.80 -21.26
C ALA A 15 -0.31 -29.59 -21.37
N ARG A 16 -0.26 -28.95 -22.54
CA ARG A 16 0.63 -27.81 -22.80
C ARG A 16 0.31 -26.57 -21.96
N ARG A 17 -0.97 -26.28 -21.74
CA ARG A 17 -1.42 -25.11 -20.95
C ARG A 17 -0.94 -25.12 -19.51
N VAL A 18 -0.64 -26.29 -18.96
CA VAL A 18 -0.10 -26.48 -17.61
C VAL A 18 1.32 -27.05 -17.63
N GLY A 19 2.03 -26.93 -18.76
CA GLY A 19 3.43 -27.37 -18.88
C GLY A 19 3.66 -28.86 -18.54
N PHE A 20 2.67 -29.71 -18.84
CA PHE A 20 2.67 -31.13 -18.47
C PHE A 20 2.77 -31.41 -16.96
N LEU A 21 2.32 -30.48 -16.11
CA LEU A 21 2.22 -30.69 -14.66
C LEU A 21 0.80 -31.12 -14.27
N CYS A 22 0.69 -32.00 -13.27
CA CYS A 22 -0.60 -32.37 -12.71
C CYS A 22 -1.29 -31.14 -12.09
N SER A 23 -2.53 -30.86 -12.50
CA SER A 23 -3.28 -29.67 -12.05
C SER A 23 -3.69 -29.74 -10.57
N ASN A 24 -3.65 -30.92 -9.93
CA ASN A 24 -3.92 -31.04 -8.49
C ASN A 24 -2.90 -30.22 -7.67
N PRO A 25 -3.36 -29.22 -6.88
CA PRO A 25 -2.50 -28.31 -6.12
C PRO A 25 -1.50 -29.00 -5.18
N LYS A 26 -1.86 -30.16 -4.63
CA LYS A 26 -1.00 -30.93 -3.70
C LYS A 26 -0.07 -31.92 -4.41
N CYS A 27 -0.27 -32.18 -5.69
CA CYS A 27 0.50 -33.18 -6.43
C CYS A 27 1.58 -32.55 -7.29
N LYS A 28 1.21 -31.63 -8.19
CA LYS A 28 2.11 -30.87 -9.09
C LYS A 28 3.23 -31.66 -9.79
N ARG A 29 3.11 -32.98 -9.92
CA ARG A 29 4.17 -33.80 -10.55
C ARG A 29 4.23 -33.57 -12.05
N HIS A 30 5.43 -33.66 -12.61
CA HIS A 30 5.62 -33.79 -14.05
C HIS A 30 4.95 -35.06 -14.55
N THR A 31 4.26 -34.93 -15.68
CA THR A 31 3.54 -36.03 -16.35
C THR A 31 4.18 -36.48 -17.64
N VAL A 32 5.28 -35.84 -18.03
CA VAL A 32 6.11 -36.19 -19.19
C VAL A 32 7.55 -36.35 -18.72
N GLY A 33 8.28 -37.29 -19.32
CA GLY A 33 9.69 -37.54 -19.02
C GLY A 33 10.38 -38.35 -20.11
N PRO A 34 11.69 -38.60 -19.95
CA PRO A 34 12.47 -39.40 -20.90
C PRO A 34 11.96 -40.84 -20.97
N ASN A 35 12.29 -41.52 -22.06
CA ASN A 35 12.08 -42.96 -22.25
C ASN A 35 13.43 -43.67 -22.44
N ALA A 36 13.45 -45.00 -22.30
CA ALA A 36 14.66 -45.79 -22.56
C ALA A 36 15.07 -45.72 -24.05
N GLU A 37 14.10 -45.55 -24.94
CA GLU A 37 14.36 -45.24 -26.35
C GLU A 37 14.52 -43.73 -26.55
N GLU A 38 15.63 -43.31 -27.18
CA GLU A 38 16.03 -41.89 -27.30
C GLU A 38 15.02 -41.02 -28.06
N GLU A 39 14.35 -41.58 -29.08
CA GLU A 39 13.35 -40.86 -29.89
C GLU A 39 11.94 -40.86 -29.27
N LYS A 40 11.78 -41.39 -28.05
CA LYS A 40 10.48 -41.49 -27.36
C LYS A 40 10.46 -40.70 -26.06
N SER A 41 9.25 -40.36 -25.64
CA SER A 41 8.98 -39.81 -24.31
C SER A 41 7.93 -40.64 -23.59
N THR A 42 8.01 -40.64 -22.27
CA THR A 42 7.02 -41.30 -21.40
C THR A 42 5.99 -40.27 -20.96
N LEU A 43 4.70 -40.57 -21.14
CA LEU A 43 3.59 -39.73 -20.72
C LEU A 43 2.69 -40.49 -19.74
N ILE A 44 2.52 -39.95 -18.53
CA ILE A 44 1.64 -40.50 -17.48
C ILE A 44 0.44 -39.60 -17.18
N GLY A 45 0.29 -38.53 -17.95
CA GLY A 45 -0.80 -37.56 -17.81
C GLY A 45 -2.01 -37.92 -18.65
N ILE A 46 -3.18 -37.55 -18.15
CA ILE A 46 -4.49 -37.85 -18.73
C ILE A 46 -5.33 -36.56 -18.72
N ALA A 47 -6.06 -36.34 -19.82
CA ALA A 47 -7.13 -35.34 -19.86
C ALA A 47 -8.39 -35.93 -19.20
N ALA A 48 -8.62 -35.55 -17.94
CA ALA A 48 -9.81 -35.93 -17.20
C ALA A 48 -10.96 -34.96 -17.49
N HIS A 49 -12.19 -35.46 -17.48
CA HIS A 49 -13.36 -34.60 -17.60
C HIS A 49 -13.74 -34.06 -16.22
N ILE A 50 -14.09 -32.77 -16.16
CA ILE A 50 -14.59 -32.12 -14.94
C ILE A 50 -16.01 -32.63 -14.64
N THR A 51 -16.86 -32.65 -15.67
CA THR A 51 -18.18 -33.30 -15.67
C THR A 51 -18.16 -34.48 -16.64
N ALA A 52 -18.79 -35.61 -16.29
CA ALA A 52 -18.63 -36.85 -17.05
C ALA A 52 -18.97 -36.74 -18.55
N ALA A 53 -18.23 -37.51 -19.35
CA ALA A 53 -18.39 -37.63 -20.80
C ALA A 53 -19.59 -38.50 -21.24
N SER A 54 -20.34 -39.07 -20.31
CA SER A 54 -21.49 -39.93 -20.60
C SER A 54 -22.42 -40.01 -19.38
N PRO A 55 -23.73 -40.24 -19.59
CA PRO A 55 -24.67 -40.50 -18.51
C PRO A 55 -24.16 -41.59 -17.55
N GLY A 56 -24.37 -41.40 -16.25
CA GLY A 56 -23.94 -42.33 -15.20
C GLY A 56 -22.46 -42.28 -14.83
N GLY A 57 -21.68 -41.36 -15.41
CA GLY A 57 -20.32 -41.06 -14.95
C GLY A 57 -20.28 -40.01 -13.82
N PRO A 58 -19.12 -39.84 -13.16
CA PRO A 58 -18.97 -38.90 -12.06
C PRO A 58 -19.32 -37.46 -12.43
N ARG A 59 -20.11 -36.77 -11.59
CA ARG A 59 -20.51 -35.37 -11.81
C ARG A 59 -21.13 -35.09 -13.19
N TYR A 60 -21.90 -36.04 -13.75
CA TYR A 60 -22.54 -35.84 -15.05
C TYR A 60 -23.52 -34.65 -15.03
N ASP A 61 -23.41 -33.75 -16.01
CA ASP A 61 -24.31 -32.61 -16.18
C ASP A 61 -25.21 -32.81 -17.41
N ASN A 62 -26.51 -32.96 -17.15
CA ASN A 62 -27.54 -33.15 -18.16
C ASN A 62 -27.72 -31.92 -19.07
N ASN A 63 -27.30 -30.73 -18.62
CA ASN A 63 -27.46 -29.50 -19.39
C ASN A 63 -26.38 -29.31 -20.45
N LEU A 64 -25.29 -30.09 -20.41
CA LEU A 64 -24.23 -29.99 -21.40
C LEU A 64 -24.58 -30.79 -22.64
N ASN A 65 -24.35 -30.20 -23.82
CA ASN A 65 -24.39 -30.90 -25.08
C ASN A 65 -23.06 -31.64 -25.35
N GLU A 66 -23.01 -32.45 -26.41
CA GLU A 66 -21.82 -33.22 -26.79
C GLU A 66 -20.60 -32.34 -27.06
N GLU A 67 -20.78 -31.21 -27.75
CA GLU A 67 -19.68 -30.28 -28.06
C GLU A 67 -19.08 -29.68 -26.78
N GLN A 68 -19.93 -29.27 -25.84
CA GLN A 68 -19.52 -28.73 -24.54
C GLN A 68 -18.84 -29.79 -23.68
N ARG A 69 -19.30 -31.04 -23.70
CA ARG A 69 -18.64 -32.15 -23.00
C ARG A 69 -17.22 -32.39 -23.51
N LYS A 70 -17.01 -32.28 -24.83
CA LYS A 70 -15.72 -32.42 -25.51
C LYS A 70 -14.87 -31.15 -25.52
N HIS A 71 -15.41 -30.03 -25.04
CA HIS A 71 -14.70 -28.75 -25.07
C HIS A 71 -13.61 -28.70 -23.99
N ILE A 72 -12.54 -27.95 -24.27
CA ILE A 72 -11.38 -27.83 -23.37
C ILE A 72 -11.75 -27.23 -22.00
N SER A 73 -12.83 -26.46 -21.92
CA SER A 73 -13.35 -25.91 -20.67
C SER A 73 -13.87 -26.98 -19.71
N ASN A 74 -14.28 -28.14 -20.23
CA ASN A 74 -14.70 -29.29 -19.43
C ASN A 74 -13.53 -30.25 -19.12
N GLY A 75 -12.29 -29.91 -19.49
CA GLY A 75 -11.13 -30.76 -19.33
C GLY A 75 -10.10 -30.22 -18.32
N ILE A 76 -9.52 -31.12 -17.54
CA ILE A 76 -8.39 -30.85 -16.64
C ILE A 76 -7.27 -31.86 -16.88
N TRP A 77 -6.01 -31.40 -16.83
CA TRP A 77 -4.84 -32.26 -17.01
C TRP A 77 -4.34 -32.80 -15.66
N LEU A 78 -4.34 -34.11 -15.47
CA LEU A 78 -3.93 -34.76 -14.22
C LEU A 78 -2.99 -35.94 -14.49
N CYS A 79 -2.18 -36.34 -13.51
CA CYS A 79 -1.50 -37.63 -13.59
C CYS A 79 -2.51 -38.78 -13.43
N SER A 80 -2.18 -39.98 -13.92
CA SER A 80 -3.03 -41.17 -13.85
C SER A 80 -3.63 -41.43 -12.45
N ASN A 81 -2.82 -41.28 -11.40
CA ASN A 81 -3.26 -41.47 -10.02
C ASN A 81 -4.29 -40.42 -9.58
N CYS A 82 -4.06 -39.13 -9.86
CA CYS A 82 -4.99 -38.08 -9.50
C CYS A 82 -6.27 -38.14 -10.33
N ALA A 83 -6.18 -38.51 -11.61
CA ALA A 83 -7.36 -38.72 -12.46
C ALA A 83 -8.24 -39.84 -11.90
N THR A 84 -7.63 -40.96 -11.48
CA THR A 84 -8.37 -42.07 -10.87
C THR A 84 -8.98 -41.67 -9.52
N LEU A 85 -8.29 -40.86 -8.73
CA LEU A 85 -8.77 -40.42 -7.42
C LEU A 85 -10.05 -39.57 -7.54
N ILE A 86 -10.06 -38.57 -8.43
CA ILE A 86 -11.20 -37.67 -8.57
C ILE A 86 -12.46 -38.35 -9.13
N ASP A 87 -12.29 -39.45 -9.88
CA ASP A 87 -13.40 -40.23 -10.43
C ASP A 87 -13.97 -41.22 -9.42
N LYS A 88 -13.18 -41.65 -8.42
CA LYS A 88 -13.62 -42.59 -7.38
C LYS A 88 -14.28 -41.91 -6.17
N ASP A 89 -14.03 -40.63 -5.98
CA ASP A 89 -14.50 -39.86 -4.81
C ASP A 89 -15.11 -38.54 -5.29
N GLU A 90 -16.30 -38.62 -5.91
CA GLU A 90 -16.92 -37.45 -6.52
C GLU A 90 -17.42 -36.41 -5.52
N ASP A 91 -17.75 -36.85 -4.30
CA ASP A 91 -18.20 -35.98 -3.20
C ASP A 91 -17.07 -35.09 -2.69
N SER A 92 -15.85 -35.63 -2.57
CA SER A 92 -14.69 -34.84 -2.13
C SER A 92 -14.11 -33.95 -3.23
N PHE A 93 -14.40 -34.25 -4.51
CA PHE A 93 -13.88 -33.54 -5.67
C PHE A 93 -15.00 -33.03 -6.57
N SER A 94 -15.69 -31.99 -6.12
CA SER A 94 -16.76 -31.33 -6.88
C SER A 94 -16.28 -30.74 -8.21
N SER A 95 -17.20 -30.51 -9.14
CA SER A 95 -16.87 -29.87 -10.44
C SER A 95 -16.31 -28.45 -10.26
N GLU A 96 -16.76 -27.72 -9.24
CA GLU A 96 -16.23 -26.40 -8.88
C GLU A 96 -14.77 -26.49 -8.41
N THR A 97 -14.45 -27.44 -7.55
CA THR A 97 -13.08 -27.68 -7.08
C THR A 97 -12.14 -27.99 -8.25
N LEU A 98 -12.56 -28.82 -9.20
CA LEU A 98 -11.76 -29.14 -10.38
C LEU A 98 -11.58 -27.94 -11.32
N LYS A 99 -12.58 -27.07 -11.46
CA LYS A 99 -12.44 -25.80 -12.20
C LYS A 99 -11.41 -24.89 -11.53
N GLN A 100 -11.46 -24.75 -10.22
CA GLN A 100 -10.47 -23.98 -9.46
C GLN A 100 -9.05 -24.55 -9.64
N TRP A 101 -8.89 -25.88 -9.60
CA TRP A 101 -7.59 -26.52 -9.83
C TRP A 101 -7.04 -26.25 -11.22
N LYS A 102 -7.90 -26.30 -12.24
CA LYS A 102 -7.54 -25.96 -13.62
C LYS A 102 -7.07 -24.51 -13.73
N GLU A 103 -7.86 -23.56 -13.24
CA GLU A 103 -7.54 -22.13 -13.28
C GLU A 103 -6.22 -21.82 -12.56
N GLN A 104 -6.05 -22.36 -11.36
CA GLN A 104 -4.85 -22.18 -10.57
C GLN A 104 -3.60 -22.75 -11.28
N ALA A 105 -3.68 -23.95 -11.85
CA ALA A 105 -2.58 -24.56 -12.58
C ALA A 105 -2.19 -23.77 -13.84
N GLU A 106 -3.18 -23.28 -14.60
CA GLU A 106 -2.93 -22.43 -15.78
C GLU A 106 -2.35 -21.06 -15.38
N MET A 107 -2.80 -20.48 -14.27
CA MET A 107 -2.25 -19.23 -13.73
C MET A 107 -0.79 -19.40 -13.28
N GLU A 108 -0.48 -20.47 -12.55
CA GLU A 108 0.88 -20.78 -12.11
C GLU A 108 1.81 -20.99 -13.31
N MET A 109 1.36 -21.73 -14.32
CA MET A 109 2.14 -21.92 -15.55
C MET A 109 2.37 -20.60 -16.29
N ARG A 110 1.36 -19.73 -16.35
CA ARG A 110 1.51 -18.39 -16.92
C ARG A 110 2.56 -17.58 -16.16
N LYS A 111 2.56 -17.61 -14.82
CA LYS A 111 3.57 -16.94 -13.99
C LYS A 111 4.96 -17.52 -14.24
N ALA A 112 5.10 -18.83 -14.31
CA ALA A 112 6.37 -19.51 -14.57
C ALA A 112 6.96 -19.14 -15.94
N ILE A 113 6.12 -19.00 -16.98
CA ILE A 113 6.55 -18.56 -18.32
C ILE A 113 6.95 -17.08 -18.34
N LEU A 114 6.23 -16.23 -17.59
CA LEU A 114 6.52 -14.79 -17.53
C LEU A 114 7.78 -14.46 -16.70
N GLY A 115 8.19 -15.32 -15.77
CA GLY A 115 9.35 -15.06 -14.92
C GLY A 115 9.19 -13.79 -14.09
N SER A 116 10.26 -12.98 -13.97
CA SER A 116 10.26 -11.71 -13.22
C SER A 116 9.26 -10.66 -13.72
N LEU A 117 8.67 -10.85 -14.92
CA LEU A 117 7.57 -10.00 -15.40
C LEU A 117 6.25 -10.24 -14.64
N ALA A 118 6.09 -11.38 -13.97
CA ALA A 118 4.92 -11.68 -13.14
C ALA A 118 5.01 -11.14 -11.70
N ASP A 119 6.23 -10.83 -11.24
CA ASP A 119 6.49 -10.22 -9.93
C ASP A 119 6.37 -8.69 -9.96
N GLU A 120 6.21 -8.09 -11.14
CA GLU A 120 5.65 -6.76 -11.28
C GLU A 120 4.13 -6.79 -11.04
N LYS A 121 3.71 -7.20 -9.83
CA LYS A 121 2.60 -6.44 -9.24
C LYS A 121 3.08 -5.01 -9.23
N PRO A 122 2.34 -4.04 -9.79
CA PRO A 122 2.68 -2.65 -9.54
C PRO A 122 2.79 -2.50 -8.02
N LYS A 123 3.98 -2.16 -7.51
CA LYS A 123 4.07 -1.53 -6.18
C LYS A 123 3.01 -0.44 -6.20
N ASN A 124 2.02 -0.53 -5.31
CA ASN A 124 0.81 0.31 -5.23
C ASN A 124 0.91 1.55 -6.12
N GLN A 125 0.17 1.56 -7.23
CA GLN A 125 0.04 2.71 -8.13
C GLN A 125 -0.81 3.78 -7.44
N THR A 126 -0.36 4.25 -6.29
CA THR A 126 -1.09 5.15 -5.42
C THR A 126 -0.25 6.39 -5.19
N PRO A 127 -0.89 7.56 -5.07
CA PRO A 127 -0.20 8.76 -4.66
C PRO A 127 0.52 8.55 -3.32
N PHE A 128 1.67 9.18 -3.17
CA PHE A 128 2.44 9.16 -1.93
C PHE A 128 2.83 10.60 -1.60
N ILE A 129 2.16 11.15 -0.58
CA ILE A 129 2.44 12.50 -0.09
C ILE A 129 3.31 12.40 1.16
N GLU A 130 4.41 13.15 1.15
CA GLU A 130 5.27 13.38 2.31
C GLU A 130 5.26 14.87 2.63
N ALA A 131 5.44 15.23 3.90
CA ALA A 131 5.63 16.60 4.30
C ALA A 131 7.10 16.88 4.66
N ASP A 132 7.50 18.13 4.48
CA ASP A 132 8.74 18.71 4.99
C ASP A 132 8.41 19.98 5.80
N LEU A 133 9.24 20.31 6.78
CA LEU A 133 9.10 21.49 7.63
C LEU A 133 10.37 22.33 7.59
N ILE A 134 10.32 23.40 6.80
CA ILE A 134 11.47 24.26 6.53
C ILE A 134 11.38 25.51 7.41
N TYR A 135 12.32 25.64 8.34
CA TYR A 135 12.45 26.86 9.15
C TYR A 135 12.76 28.07 8.26
N SER A 136 11.89 29.09 8.33
CA SER A 136 12.04 30.33 7.56
C SER A 136 12.74 31.40 8.39
N ASN A 137 12.15 31.79 9.52
CA ASN A 137 12.71 32.77 10.44
C ASN A 137 12.04 32.67 11.82
N GLY A 138 12.59 33.39 12.79
CA GLY A 138 12.02 33.52 14.11
C GLY A 138 12.20 34.94 14.62
N MET A 139 11.31 35.35 15.51
CA MET A 139 11.36 36.67 16.14
C MET A 139 10.91 36.59 17.59
N ARG A 140 11.35 37.57 18.39
CA ARG A 140 10.81 37.80 19.72
C ARG A 140 10.19 39.18 19.81
N LEU A 141 9.02 39.25 20.42
CA LEU A 141 8.25 40.47 20.61
C LEU A 141 8.14 40.73 22.10
N ASN A 142 8.45 41.96 22.51
CA ASN A 142 8.24 42.42 23.89
C ASN A 142 6.75 42.70 24.08
N ARG A 143 6.08 41.92 24.94
CA ARG A 143 4.66 42.06 25.28
C ARG A 143 4.42 42.73 26.63
N GLY A 144 5.47 43.31 27.22
CA GLY A 144 5.40 44.11 28.45
C GLY A 144 6.34 43.63 29.54
N TYR A 145 6.55 44.47 30.54
CA TYR A 145 7.41 44.17 31.68
C TYR A 145 6.66 43.35 32.73
N SER A 146 7.32 42.33 33.27
CA SER A 146 6.77 41.52 34.36
C SER A 146 6.68 42.33 35.67
N ALA A 147 5.66 42.01 36.47
CA ALA A 147 5.54 42.51 37.85
C ALA A 147 6.70 42.04 38.75
N LYS A 148 7.34 40.90 38.44
CA LYS A 148 8.50 40.34 39.16
C LYS A 148 9.70 41.29 39.17
N ASN A 149 9.75 42.26 38.25
CA ASN A 149 10.78 43.30 38.26
C ASN A 149 10.75 44.15 39.53
N LYS A 150 9.59 44.33 40.16
CA LYS A 150 9.48 45.10 41.41
C LYS A 150 10.28 44.46 42.54
N GLU A 151 10.16 43.14 42.67
CA GLU A 151 10.90 42.35 43.64
C GLU A 151 12.38 42.29 43.26
N LYS A 152 12.68 42.07 41.98
CA LYS A 152 14.05 41.94 41.48
C LYS A 152 14.91 43.19 41.67
N PHE A 153 14.35 44.38 41.48
CA PHE A 153 15.07 45.65 41.55
C PHE A 153 14.75 46.49 42.79
N GLY A 154 13.91 45.97 43.70
CA GLY A 154 13.55 46.66 44.94
C GLY A 154 12.69 47.92 44.76
N GLY A 155 11.92 48.02 43.66
CA GLY A 155 11.09 49.18 43.36
C GLY A 155 10.52 49.21 41.94
N ASN A 156 9.88 50.32 41.56
CA ASN A 156 9.27 50.47 40.22
C ASN A 156 10.25 50.91 39.12
N ILE A 157 11.53 51.11 39.45
CA ILE A 157 12.54 51.65 38.53
C ILE A 157 13.49 50.52 38.14
N ILE A 158 13.63 50.28 36.84
CA ILE A 158 14.63 49.37 36.29
C ILE A 158 15.91 50.20 36.08
N PRO A 159 17.03 49.87 36.75
CA PRO A 159 18.28 50.62 36.59
C PRO A 159 18.84 50.46 35.18
N VAL A 160 19.58 51.48 34.71
CA VAL A 160 20.29 51.43 33.43
C VAL A 160 21.26 50.24 33.43
N GLY A 161 21.19 49.40 32.39
CA GLY A 161 21.98 48.16 32.29
C GLY A 161 21.39 46.97 33.08
N GLY A 162 20.28 47.17 33.80
CA GLY A 162 19.51 46.07 34.39
C GLY A 162 18.94 45.15 33.31
N LYS A 163 18.83 43.85 33.62
CA LYS A 163 18.20 42.85 32.76
C LYS A 163 16.78 42.59 33.23
N PRO A 164 15.78 43.33 32.73
CA PRO A 164 14.41 43.16 33.17
C PRO A 164 13.82 41.83 32.70
N ILE A 165 12.90 41.31 33.51
CA ILE A 165 12.03 40.20 33.17
C ILE A 165 10.89 40.77 32.31
N ILE A 166 10.72 40.24 31.12
CA ILE A 166 9.75 40.70 30.12
C ILE A 166 8.88 39.50 29.72
N PHE A 167 7.62 39.77 29.42
CA PHE A 167 6.78 38.83 28.69
C PHE A 167 7.22 38.83 27.23
N TRP A 168 7.96 37.80 26.84
CA TRP A 168 8.38 37.57 25.48
C TRP A 168 7.38 36.66 24.80
N GLU A 169 6.93 37.07 23.62
CA GLU A 169 6.34 36.16 22.65
C GLU A 169 7.41 35.81 21.65
N VAL A 170 7.72 34.52 21.54
CA VAL A 170 8.70 33.99 20.60
C VAL A 170 7.93 33.28 19.50
N VAL A 171 8.16 33.71 18.26
CA VAL A 171 7.44 33.23 17.07
C VAL A 171 8.43 32.53 16.16
N TRP A 172 8.06 31.34 15.69
CA TRP A 172 8.76 30.59 14.65
C TRP A 172 7.88 30.50 13.42
N ASN A 173 8.42 30.91 12.28
CA ASN A 173 7.77 30.80 10.98
C ASN A 173 8.40 29.68 10.17
N PHE A 174 7.56 28.84 9.59
CA PHE A 174 7.93 27.69 8.78
C PHE A 174 7.23 27.71 7.43
N SER A 175 7.88 27.06 6.46
CA SER A 175 7.25 26.58 5.23
C SER A 175 7.02 25.07 5.42
N PHE A 176 5.75 24.68 5.51
CA PHE A 176 5.28 23.31 5.60
C PHE A 176 4.93 22.85 4.18
N VAL A 177 5.80 22.03 3.60
CA VAL A 177 5.73 21.67 2.19
C VAL A 177 5.21 20.26 2.04
N LEU A 178 4.13 20.09 1.27
CA LEU A 178 3.63 18.78 0.88
C LEU A 178 4.21 18.38 -0.47
N HIS A 179 4.96 17.28 -0.52
CA HIS A 179 5.56 16.72 -1.73
C HIS A 179 4.81 15.49 -2.20
N ASN A 180 4.44 15.43 -3.48
CA ASN A 180 3.98 14.19 -4.09
C ASN A 180 5.17 13.42 -4.67
N ASN A 181 5.78 12.56 -3.86
CA ASN A 181 6.91 11.71 -4.26
C ASN A 181 6.47 10.44 -5.01
N SER A 182 5.47 10.58 -5.88
CA SER A 182 4.93 9.49 -6.69
C SER A 182 4.66 9.92 -8.13
N ARG A 183 4.45 8.92 -9.00
CA ARG A 183 4.04 9.12 -10.40
C ARG A 183 2.54 9.38 -10.57
N PHE A 184 1.78 9.38 -9.47
CA PHE A 184 0.32 9.43 -9.50
C PHE A 184 -0.18 10.72 -8.86
N PRO A 185 -1.15 11.41 -9.46
CA PRO A 185 -1.71 12.62 -8.87
C PRO A 185 -2.48 12.31 -7.59
N ALA A 186 -2.42 13.23 -6.64
CA ALA A 186 -3.24 13.20 -5.43
C ALA A 186 -4.32 14.27 -5.49
N TYR A 187 -5.52 13.94 -5.01
CA TYR A 187 -6.68 14.82 -5.05
C TYR A 187 -7.27 15.03 -3.66
N ASN A 188 -7.92 16.18 -3.47
CA ASN A 188 -8.68 16.49 -2.26
C ASN A 188 -7.85 16.30 -0.99
N ILE A 189 -6.64 16.85 -0.99
CA ILE A 189 -5.73 16.79 0.16
C ILE A 189 -6.36 17.58 1.31
N GLN A 190 -6.31 16.98 2.50
CA GLN A 190 -6.76 17.56 3.75
C GLN A 190 -5.71 17.34 4.82
N ILE A 191 -5.60 18.28 5.75
CA ILE A 191 -4.69 18.23 6.89
C ILE A 191 -5.56 18.31 8.15
N GLU A 192 -5.42 17.32 9.03
CA GLU A 192 -6.11 17.25 10.31
C GLU A 192 -5.09 17.24 11.45
N GLU A 193 -5.33 18.04 12.48
CA GLU A 193 -4.53 18.01 13.70
C GLU A 193 -4.97 16.83 14.57
N VAL A 194 -4.02 15.97 14.96
CA VAL A 194 -4.31 14.73 15.70
C VAL A 194 -3.80 14.78 17.14
N SER A 195 -2.90 15.71 17.45
CA SER A 195 -2.31 15.93 18.78
C SER A 195 -2.83 17.20 19.45
N ASP A 196 -2.58 17.29 20.76
CA ASP A 196 -2.86 18.52 21.54
C ASP A 196 -1.93 19.68 21.17
N VAL A 197 -0.69 19.37 20.77
CA VAL A 197 0.28 20.36 20.27
C VAL A 197 -0.04 20.66 18.82
N LYS A 198 -0.13 21.94 18.47
CA LYS A 198 -0.51 22.40 17.13
C LYS A 198 0.23 23.66 16.73
N PHE A 199 0.20 23.95 15.43
CA PHE A 199 0.60 25.26 14.93
C PHE A 199 -0.42 26.31 15.39
N ASN A 200 0.06 27.52 15.67
CA ASN A 200 -0.80 28.66 15.98
C ASN A 200 -1.58 29.10 14.72
N ASP A 201 -0.90 29.07 13.57
CA ASP A 201 -1.50 29.27 12.26
C ASP A 201 -0.89 28.31 11.24
N LEU A 202 -1.72 27.74 10.38
CA LEU A 202 -1.32 26.92 9.24
C LEU A 202 -2.18 27.30 8.04
N THR A 203 -1.55 27.65 6.92
CA THR A 203 -2.26 28.04 5.70
C THR A 203 -3.22 26.93 5.28
N LYS A 204 -4.50 27.28 5.15
CA LYS A 204 -5.53 26.34 4.72
C LYS A 204 -5.38 26.00 3.23
N LEU A 205 -5.51 24.73 2.92
CA LEU A 205 -5.58 24.26 1.53
C LEU A 205 -6.86 24.78 0.85
N PRO A 206 -6.80 25.10 -0.46
CA PRO A 206 -8.00 25.39 -1.25
C PRO A 206 -9.00 24.23 -1.21
N LYS A 207 -10.31 24.56 -1.24
CA LYS A 207 -11.40 23.55 -1.22
C LYS A 207 -11.27 22.51 -2.34
N ILE A 208 -10.84 22.96 -3.51
CA ILE A 208 -10.51 22.09 -4.64
C ILE A 208 -9.00 22.20 -4.81
N ASN A 209 -8.30 21.11 -4.52
CA ASN A 209 -6.87 21.02 -4.67
C ASN A 209 -6.49 19.67 -5.30
N ASN A 210 -5.44 19.71 -6.11
CA ASN A 210 -4.81 18.56 -6.71
C ASN A 210 -3.30 18.77 -6.66
N LEU A 211 -2.56 17.71 -6.37
CA LEU A 211 -1.12 17.72 -6.36
C LEU A 211 -0.61 16.79 -7.46
N PRO A 212 -0.12 17.34 -8.58
CA PRO A 212 0.42 16.54 -9.68
C PRO A 212 1.61 15.67 -9.24
N PRO A 213 1.99 14.67 -10.05
CA PRO A 213 3.18 13.86 -9.80
C PRO A 213 4.44 14.73 -9.66
N PHE A 214 5.24 14.46 -8.63
CA PHE A 214 6.53 15.13 -8.35
C PHE A 214 6.46 16.65 -8.11
N GLU A 215 5.27 17.19 -7.91
CA GLU A 215 5.04 18.58 -7.54
C GLU A 215 4.89 18.74 -6.02
N ASN A 216 4.87 20.00 -5.57
CA ASN A 216 4.69 20.34 -4.16
C ASN A 216 3.67 21.47 -3.93
N ILE A 217 3.17 21.56 -2.70
CA ILE A 217 2.38 22.69 -2.19
C ILE A 217 3.08 23.24 -0.95
N ASP A 218 3.40 24.52 -0.98
CA ASP A 218 3.99 25.25 0.15
C ASP A 218 2.90 25.93 0.97
N LEU A 219 2.81 25.56 2.25
CA LEU A 219 1.91 26.14 3.24
C LEU A 219 2.72 26.87 4.29
N ARG A 220 2.31 28.08 4.67
CA ARG A 220 2.96 28.78 5.79
C ARG A 220 2.45 28.20 7.09
N ALA A 221 3.35 27.98 8.03
CA ALA A 221 3.00 27.56 9.38
C ALA A 221 3.70 28.47 10.40
N THR A 222 3.02 28.75 11.51
CA THR A 222 3.56 29.55 12.61
C THR A 222 3.36 28.84 13.93
N TYR A 223 4.35 28.96 14.82
CA TYR A 223 4.28 28.48 16.18
C TYR A 223 4.75 29.57 17.12
N GLU A 224 4.05 29.75 18.23
CA GLU A 224 4.31 30.83 19.17
C GLU A 224 4.38 30.29 20.60
N GLU A 225 5.35 30.80 21.36
CA GLU A 225 5.51 30.48 22.78
C GLU A 225 5.61 31.78 23.59
N PHE A 226 4.91 31.82 24.72
CA PHE A 226 4.96 32.94 25.65
C PHE A 226 5.80 32.57 26.85
N ILE A 227 6.85 33.35 27.11
CA ILE A 227 7.73 33.16 28.27
C ILE A 227 7.84 34.46 29.06
N GLU A 228 8.05 34.31 30.36
CA GLU A 228 8.27 35.44 31.27
C GLU A 228 9.71 35.37 31.79
N SER A 229 10.62 36.04 31.11
CA SER A 229 12.07 35.87 31.35
C SER A 229 12.90 37.11 31.05
N GLU A 230 14.20 37.04 31.39
CA GLU A 230 15.18 37.95 30.78
C GLU A 230 15.32 37.68 29.27
N HIS A 231 15.87 38.65 28.54
CA HIS A 231 16.07 38.51 27.10
C HIS A 231 17.00 37.35 26.73
N THR A 232 17.94 36.97 27.60
CA THR A 232 18.94 35.92 27.36
C THR A 232 18.32 34.54 27.18
N GLU A 233 17.24 34.27 27.92
CA GLU A 233 16.50 33.00 27.81
C GLU A 233 15.68 32.96 26.51
N ALA A 234 15.02 34.06 26.16
CA ALA A 234 14.34 34.20 24.87
C ALA A 234 15.33 34.05 23.69
N ASP A 235 16.50 34.67 23.77
CA ASP A 235 17.57 34.56 22.77
C ASP A 235 18.09 33.10 22.67
N LYS A 236 18.05 32.32 23.76
CA LYS A 236 18.43 30.90 23.75
C LYS A 236 17.39 30.05 23.03
N LEU A 237 16.10 30.29 23.24
CA LEU A 237 15.02 29.60 22.53
C LEU A 237 15.07 29.87 21.02
N MET A 238 15.31 31.12 20.61
CA MET A 238 15.43 31.48 19.20
C MET A 238 16.60 30.81 18.46
N LYS A 239 17.59 30.26 19.16
CA LYS A 239 18.67 29.50 18.52
C LYS A 239 18.18 28.16 17.96
N GLN A 240 17.09 27.63 18.50
CA GLN A 240 16.48 26.41 18.00
C GLN A 240 15.61 26.76 16.78
N LYS A 241 15.86 26.10 15.64
CA LYS A 241 15.04 26.26 14.44
C LYS A 241 13.64 25.69 14.63
N ILE A 242 13.56 24.54 15.28
CA ILE A 242 12.31 23.90 15.69
C ILE A 242 12.37 23.80 17.23
N PRO A 243 11.47 24.50 17.94
CA PRO A 243 11.52 24.54 19.41
C PRO A 243 11.12 23.19 20.02
N GLU A 244 11.69 22.84 21.18
CA GLU A 244 11.34 21.58 21.85
C GLU A 244 9.87 21.49 22.28
N SER A 245 9.21 22.63 22.50
CA SER A 245 7.80 22.74 22.88
C SER A 245 6.83 22.29 21.79
N ILE A 246 7.26 22.26 20.51
CA ILE A 246 6.45 21.73 19.40
C ILE A 246 6.64 20.22 19.17
N ASN A 247 7.58 19.57 19.90
CA ASN A 247 7.73 18.13 19.81
C ASN A 247 6.44 17.42 20.24
N GLY A 248 6.07 16.38 19.49
CA GLY A 248 4.82 15.66 19.68
C GLY A 248 3.65 16.20 18.86
N LEU A 249 3.83 17.31 18.12
CA LEU A 249 2.86 17.73 17.11
C LEU A 249 2.69 16.63 16.06
N GLU A 250 1.45 16.24 15.81
CA GLU A 250 1.05 15.18 14.88
C GLU A 250 -0.08 15.67 13.98
N LEU A 251 0.13 15.56 12.66
CA LEU A 251 -0.87 15.89 11.65
C LEU A 251 -1.17 14.65 10.80
N ARG A 252 -2.44 14.46 10.45
CA ARG A 252 -2.88 13.48 9.46
C ARG A 252 -3.13 14.19 8.15
N ILE A 253 -2.43 13.77 7.10
CA ILE A 253 -2.62 14.24 5.74
C ILE A 253 -3.41 13.17 5.00
N SER A 254 -4.68 13.44 4.69
CA SER A 254 -5.53 12.52 3.93
C SER A 254 -5.69 13.01 2.50
N TYR A 255 -5.73 12.08 1.54
CA TYR A 255 -5.82 12.39 0.12
C TYR A 255 -6.40 11.22 -0.67
N LYS A 256 -6.84 11.48 -1.91
CA LYS A 256 -7.48 10.49 -2.79
C LYS A 256 -6.69 10.25 -4.06
N ASP A 257 -6.76 9.03 -4.57
CA ASP A 257 -6.26 8.69 -5.91
C ASP A 257 -7.30 8.95 -7.02
N GLU A 258 -6.93 8.67 -8.27
CA GLU A 258 -7.81 8.80 -9.45
C GLU A 258 -9.08 7.94 -9.33
N ASN A 259 -9.00 6.81 -8.63
CA ASN A 259 -10.11 5.88 -8.39
C ASN A 259 -10.94 6.25 -7.15
N ARG A 260 -10.65 7.39 -6.51
CA ARG A 260 -11.29 7.88 -5.27
C ARG A 260 -11.03 7.01 -4.03
N ASN A 261 -10.03 6.13 -4.04
CA ASN A 261 -9.61 5.46 -2.82
C ASN A 261 -8.91 6.45 -1.91
N GLU A 262 -9.12 6.30 -0.60
CA GLU A 262 -8.51 7.15 0.42
C GLU A 262 -7.16 6.59 0.85
N HIS A 263 -6.21 7.51 0.99
CA HIS A 263 -4.84 7.29 1.44
C HIS A 263 -4.53 8.33 2.51
N GLN A 264 -3.59 8.00 3.39
CA GLN A 264 -3.16 8.92 4.44
C GLN A 264 -1.67 8.79 4.72
N THR A 265 -1.08 9.90 5.14
CA THR A 265 0.26 9.98 5.73
C THR A 265 0.14 10.68 7.07
N ILE A 266 0.73 10.12 8.11
CA ILE A 266 0.82 10.78 9.41
C ILE A 266 2.19 11.45 9.48
N VAL A 267 2.24 12.70 9.93
CA VAL A 267 3.50 13.41 10.14
C VAL A 267 3.61 13.84 11.58
N LYS A 268 4.80 13.67 12.15
CA LYS A 268 5.05 13.95 13.56
C LYS A 268 6.35 14.70 13.75
N ILE A 269 6.37 15.68 14.63
CA ILE A 269 7.61 16.35 15.04
C ILE A 269 8.21 15.59 16.22
N GLU A 270 9.41 15.04 16.05
CA GLU A 270 10.18 14.43 17.13
C GLU A 270 11.63 14.87 17.05
N LYS A 271 12.25 15.12 18.21
CA LYS A 271 13.67 15.51 18.30
C LYS A 271 14.03 16.69 17.38
N GLN A 272 13.13 17.67 17.28
CA GLN A 272 13.29 18.87 16.44
C GLN A 272 13.38 18.58 14.93
N GLU A 273 12.84 17.45 14.46
CA GLU A 273 12.70 17.11 13.05
C GLU A 273 11.28 16.62 12.75
N LEU A 274 10.81 16.80 11.51
CA LEU A 274 9.55 16.25 11.05
C LEU A 274 9.75 14.85 10.45
N ILE A 275 8.99 13.88 10.93
CA ILE A 275 9.04 12.47 10.53
C ILE A 275 7.73 12.11 9.82
N ASN A 276 7.85 11.48 8.65
CA ASN A 276 6.71 10.92 7.91
C ASN A 276 6.50 9.45 8.34
N ILE A 277 5.32 9.15 8.87
CA ILE A 277 4.89 7.83 9.32
C ILE A 277 3.82 7.32 8.35
N LYS A 278 4.10 6.16 7.76
CA LYS A 278 3.25 5.52 6.76
C LYS A 278 2.25 4.55 7.37
#